data_AF-A0A840HZC7-F1
#
_entry.id   AF-A0A840HZC7-F1
#
_cell.length_a   1.000
_cell.length_b   1.000
_cell.length_c   1.000
_cell.angle_alpha   90.00
_cell.angle_beta   90.00
_cell.angle_gamma   90.00
#
_symmetry.space_group_name_H-M   'P 1'
#
loop_
_entity.id
_entity.type
_entity.pdbx_description
1 polymer ?
#
loop_
_entity_poly.entity_id
_entity_poly.type
_entity_poly.pdbx_seq_one_letter_code
_entity_poly.pdbx_strand_id
1 'polypeptide(L)'
;MRAVTADFVNRSDSPRISEIDQPTISDDDVLVQISYAGMNAADWQYSQGMVKTIPAADLNIMGFEAAGVVASVGRNVTGFREGDRIMFARTRTTGESGTFAEYVAVPANLACRVPDWMSMTEAAATPICFLTSYIALFADDLGNAKPGQKVLIHGGSGGVGSFAIQLAKYGGLSVAATGRAANRDYMIEMGADLAIDYTDQEKGIVAQTREWAPGGVDIVFDAVRQNTLPDALEALKPGGTLVSIATTLDTSNLEEQMRASHARGFRHVMCFAHWPDRLEKLPIVNILECQGIRIPPVEVVELADLQSAIGRLKSGHTRGKLVLKMAGE
;
A
#
# COMPACT_ATOMS: atom_id res chain seq x y z
N MET A 1 17.76 18.50 -10.50
CA MET A 1 17.15 17.17 -10.69
C MET A 1 15.68 17.31 -11.07
N ARG A 2 15.14 16.37 -11.84
CA ARG A 2 13.71 16.30 -12.16
C ARG A 2 12.93 15.69 -11.00
N ALA A 3 11.77 16.25 -10.73
CA ALA A 3 10.81 15.73 -9.76
C ALA A 3 9.37 16.00 -10.19
N VAL A 4 8.44 15.18 -9.72
CA VAL A 4 7.01 15.41 -9.86
C VAL A 4 6.50 16.17 -8.65
N THR A 5 6.09 17.40 -8.86
CA THR A 5 5.56 18.28 -7.82
C THR A 5 4.06 18.51 -8.03
N ALA A 6 3.32 18.65 -6.94
CA ALA A 6 1.94 19.15 -6.97
C ALA A 6 1.79 20.33 -6.00
N ASP A 7 0.73 21.11 -6.18
CA ASP A 7 0.38 22.22 -5.29
C ASP A 7 -0.55 21.70 -4.19
N PHE A 8 0.03 21.39 -3.03
CA PHE A 8 -0.69 20.81 -1.89
C PHE A 8 -1.45 21.88 -1.10
N VAL A 9 -1.04 23.15 -1.21
CA VAL A 9 -1.71 24.28 -0.56
C VAL A 9 -3.04 24.54 -1.23
N ASN A 10 -3.03 24.67 -2.55
CA ASN A 10 -4.25 24.88 -3.35
C ASN A 10 -4.93 23.57 -3.75
N ARG A 11 -4.38 22.42 -3.32
CA ARG A 11 -4.93 21.07 -3.55
C ARG A 11 -5.18 20.77 -5.02
N SER A 12 -4.24 21.21 -5.87
CA SER A 12 -4.37 21.09 -7.31
C SER A 12 -4.30 19.64 -7.76
N ASP A 13 -5.19 19.27 -8.67
CA ASP A 13 -5.20 17.96 -9.31
C ASP A 13 -4.23 17.84 -10.51
N SER A 14 -3.22 18.71 -10.57
CA SER A 14 -2.36 18.85 -11.74
C SER A 14 -0.88 18.74 -11.37
N PRO A 15 -0.38 17.53 -11.11
CA PRO A 15 1.05 17.33 -10.90
C PRO A 15 1.84 17.66 -12.16
N ARG A 16 3.04 18.20 -11.95
CA ARG A 16 3.94 18.67 -13.01
C ARG A 16 5.34 18.14 -12.79
N ILE A 17 6.05 17.94 -13.89
CA ILE A 17 7.49 17.68 -13.87
C ILE A 17 8.18 19.04 -13.71
N SER A 18 9.02 19.15 -12.69
CA SER A 18 9.74 20.36 -12.31
C SER A 18 11.23 20.07 -12.18
N GLU A 19 12.05 21.06 -12.47
CA GLU A 19 13.48 21.03 -12.13
C GLU A 19 13.68 21.70 -10.77
N ILE A 20 14.32 20.98 -9.85
CA ILE A 20 14.60 21.42 -8.48
C ILE A 20 16.02 21.05 -8.07
N ASP A 21 16.51 21.63 -6.98
CA ASP A 21 17.81 21.28 -6.42
C ASP A 21 17.84 19.84 -5.90
N GLN A 22 18.99 19.20 -6.03
CA GLN A 22 19.22 17.88 -5.44
C GLN A 22 19.29 18.00 -3.91
N PRO A 23 18.66 17.09 -3.14
CA PRO A 23 18.68 17.17 -1.69
C PRO A 23 20.08 16.89 -1.14
N THR A 24 20.40 17.57 -0.04
CA THR A 24 21.51 17.20 0.85
C THR A 24 21.06 16.12 1.83
N ILE A 25 22.00 15.28 2.30
CA ILE A 25 21.73 14.25 3.30
C ILE A 25 22.23 14.66 4.70
N SER A 26 21.56 14.19 5.74
CA SER A 26 22.08 14.26 7.11
C SER A 26 23.12 13.15 7.37
N ASP A 27 23.67 13.15 8.58
CA ASP A 27 24.66 12.16 9.01
C ASP A 27 24.10 10.72 9.07
N ASP A 28 22.78 10.56 9.17
CA ASP A 28 22.08 9.27 9.34
C ASP A 28 21.30 8.84 8.09
N ASP A 29 21.37 9.64 7.02
CA ASP A 29 20.64 9.39 5.77
C ASP A 29 21.51 8.71 4.70
N VAL A 30 20.85 8.03 3.77
CA VAL A 30 21.39 7.65 2.47
C VAL A 30 20.80 8.54 1.38
N LEU A 31 21.64 8.98 0.44
CA LEU A 31 21.17 9.60 -0.79
C LEU A 31 20.93 8.48 -1.79
N VAL A 32 19.75 8.45 -2.38
CA VAL A 32 19.35 7.39 -3.31
C VAL A 32 19.06 8.00 -4.67
N GLN A 33 19.71 7.49 -5.71
CA GLN A 33 19.32 7.72 -7.09
C GLN A 33 18.18 6.76 -7.42
N ILE A 34 16.98 7.31 -7.64
CA ILE A 34 15.76 6.51 -7.82
C ILE A 34 15.71 5.94 -9.23
N SER A 35 15.63 4.61 -9.33
CA SER A 35 15.37 3.92 -10.59
C SER A 35 13.87 3.94 -10.89
N TYR A 36 13.06 3.51 -9.92
CA TYR A 36 11.61 3.42 -10.02
C TYR A 36 10.93 3.84 -8.72
N ALA A 37 9.79 4.53 -8.82
CA ALA A 37 8.96 4.90 -7.68
C ALA A 37 7.58 4.24 -7.77
N GLY A 38 7.13 3.60 -6.70
CA GLY A 38 5.82 2.96 -6.68
C GLY A 38 4.68 3.98 -6.64
N MET A 39 3.70 3.83 -7.53
CA MET A 39 2.51 4.69 -7.55
C MET A 39 1.38 4.07 -6.74
N ASN A 40 0.71 4.88 -5.93
CA ASN A 40 -0.29 4.50 -4.95
C ASN A 40 -1.50 5.46 -5.00
N ALA A 41 -2.66 5.00 -4.54
CA ALA A 41 -3.83 5.87 -4.41
C ALA A 41 -3.56 7.06 -3.45
N ALA A 42 -2.73 6.84 -2.42
CA ALA A 42 -2.33 7.87 -1.48
C ALA A 42 -1.63 9.07 -2.16
N ASP A 43 -0.87 8.85 -3.25
CA ASP A 43 -0.05 9.90 -3.88
C ASP A 43 -0.91 11.07 -4.38
N TRP A 44 -1.97 10.78 -5.11
CA TRP A 44 -2.87 11.80 -5.64
C TRP A 44 -3.90 12.27 -4.60
N GLN A 45 -4.29 11.41 -3.65
CA GLN A 45 -5.20 11.80 -2.58
C GLN A 45 -4.56 12.80 -1.62
N TYR A 46 -3.27 12.63 -1.35
CA TYR A 46 -2.49 13.58 -0.58
C TYR A 46 -2.40 14.92 -1.31
N SER A 47 -2.18 14.94 -2.63
CA SER A 47 -2.14 16.19 -3.41
C SER A 47 -3.47 16.93 -3.44
N GLN A 48 -4.58 16.26 -3.15
CA GLN A 48 -5.90 16.86 -3.01
C GLN A 48 -6.30 17.16 -1.55
N GLY A 49 -5.40 16.96 -0.58
CA GLY A 49 -5.68 17.20 0.84
C GLY A 49 -6.71 16.23 1.46
N MET A 50 -6.91 15.06 0.85
CA MET A 50 -7.83 14.03 1.34
C MET A 50 -7.22 13.21 2.49
N VAL A 51 -5.89 13.13 2.53
CA VAL A 51 -5.14 12.51 3.64
C VAL A 51 -4.71 13.61 4.60
N LYS A 52 -5.49 13.79 5.68
CA LYS A 52 -5.34 14.92 6.63
C LYS A 52 -4.23 14.77 7.68
N THR A 53 -3.57 13.61 7.73
CA THR A 53 -2.56 13.28 8.76
C THR A 53 -1.18 13.87 8.46
N ILE A 54 -0.99 14.50 7.31
CA ILE A 54 0.29 15.05 6.87
C ILE A 54 0.18 16.58 6.79
N PRO A 55 1.06 17.35 7.46
CA PRO A 55 1.09 18.81 7.34
C PRO A 55 1.25 19.26 5.88
N ALA A 56 0.53 20.31 5.48
CA ALA A 56 0.78 20.97 4.20
C ALA A 56 2.16 21.64 4.25
N ALA A 57 3.01 21.38 3.27
CA ALA A 57 4.28 22.08 3.07
C ALA A 57 4.31 22.69 1.66
N ASP A 58 5.10 23.75 1.48
CA ASP A 58 4.93 24.74 0.40
C ASP A 58 5.17 24.20 -1.01
N LEU A 59 6.01 23.17 -1.18
CA LEU A 59 6.22 22.44 -2.44
C LEU A 59 6.57 20.99 -2.13
N ASN A 60 5.66 20.08 -2.44
CA ASN A 60 5.78 18.70 -2.02
C ASN A 60 5.97 17.81 -3.25
N ILE A 61 7.17 17.26 -3.40
CA ILE A 61 7.42 16.17 -4.37
C ILE A 61 6.44 15.03 -4.04
N MET A 62 5.80 14.42 -5.03
CA MET A 62 4.86 13.30 -4.85
C MET A 62 5.59 11.97 -4.58
N GLY A 63 4.87 10.90 -4.21
CA GLY A 63 5.45 9.56 -4.03
C GLY A 63 5.74 9.22 -2.57
N PHE A 64 5.44 7.98 -2.19
CA PHE A 64 5.68 7.44 -0.84
C PHE A 64 6.66 6.23 -0.80
N GLU A 65 6.98 5.61 -1.93
CA GLU A 65 7.90 4.46 -1.99
C GLU A 65 8.75 4.48 -3.25
N ALA A 66 9.91 3.83 -3.20
CA ALA A 66 10.77 3.65 -4.35
C ALA A 66 11.80 2.55 -4.16
N ALA A 67 12.45 2.19 -5.26
CA ALA A 67 13.71 1.49 -5.27
C ALA A 67 14.74 2.24 -6.12
N GLY A 68 15.99 2.19 -5.68
CA GLY A 68 17.09 2.86 -6.35
C GLY A 68 18.45 2.36 -5.89
N VAL A 69 19.49 3.08 -6.30
CA VAL A 69 20.87 2.80 -5.96
C VAL A 69 21.37 3.88 -5.00
N VAL A 70 22.08 3.47 -3.95
CA VAL A 70 22.71 4.40 -3.01
C VAL A 70 23.79 5.20 -3.75
N ALA A 71 23.62 6.52 -3.80
CA ALA A 71 24.53 7.47 -4.44
C ALA A 71 25.58 8.02 -3.46
N SER A 72 25.23 8.16 -2.17
CA SER A 72 26.15 8.52 -1.09
C SER A 72 25.53 8.17 0.27
N VAL A 73 26.35 8.09 1.32
CA VAL A 73 25.90 7.78 2.68
C VAL A 73 26.36 8.82 3.69
N GLY A 74 25.54 9.09 4.70
CA GLY A 74 25.88 9.93 5.85
C GLY A 74 26.96 9.27 6.73
N ARG A 75 27.68 10.08 7.51
CA ARG A 75 28.86 9.61 8.27
C ARG A 75 28.55 8.55 9.34
N ASN A 76 27.32 8.46 9.83
CA ASN A 76 26.89 7.50 10.84
C ASN A 76 26.30 6.22 10.23
N VAL A 77 26.09 6.19 8.91
CA VAL A 77 25.49 5.05 8.22
C VAL A 77 26.54 3.94 8.08
N THR A 78 26.22 2.77 8.63
CA THR A 78 27.12 1.59 8.60
C THR A 78 26.56 0.39 7.84
N GLY A 79 25.24 0.34 7.62
CA GLY A 79 24.56 -0.78 6.96
C GLY A 79 24.52 -0.71 5.42
N PHE A 80 24.90 0.43 4.84
CA PHE A 80 24.83 0.70 3.40
C PHE A 80 26.11 1.37 2.89
N ARG A 81 26.36 1.24 1.59
CA ARG A 81 27.43 1.90 0.85
C ARG A 81 26.95 2.31 -0.54
N GLU A 82 27.70 3.20 -1.18
CA GLU A 82 27.47 3.56 -2.58
C GLU A 82 27.40 2.31 -3.49
N GLY A 83 26.46 2.33 -4.44
CA GLY A 83 26.19 1.22 -5.35
C GLY A 83 25.24 0.14 -4.80
N ASP A 84 24.87 0.18 -3.51
CA ASP A 84 23.89 -0.76 -2.98
C ASP A 84 22.50 -0.51 -3.59
N ARG A 85 21.83 -1.58 -4.00
CA ARG A 85 20.42 -1.55 -4.45
C ARG A 85 19.52 -1.61 -3.22
N ILE A 86 18.63 -0.64 -3.06
CA ILE A 86 17.73 -0.54 -1.91
C ILE A 86 16.30 -0.23 -2.32
N MET A 87 15.34 -0.65 -1.49
CA MET A 87 13.93 -0.28 -1.53
C MET A 87 13.51 0.30 -0.20
N PHE A 88 12.52 1.19 -0.22
CA PHE A 88 12.05 1.87 0.98
C PHE A 88 10.62 2.41 0.80
N ALA A 89 9.93 2.59 1.93
CA ALA A 89 8.72 3.40 2.03
C ALA A 89 8.99 4.57 2.98
N ARG A 90 8.30 5.69 2.79
CA ARG A 90 8.37 6.84 3.68
C ARG A 90 7.00 7.29 4.14
N THR A 91 6.92 7.64 5.41
CA THR A 91 5.87 8.50 5.92
C THR A 91 6.23 9.94 5.56
N ARG A 92 5.22 10.80 5.39
CA ARG A 92 5.44 12.24 5.12
C ARG A 92 5.07 13.07 6.34
N THR A 93 5.54 12.69 7.51
CA THR A 93 5.07 13.27 8.76
C THR A 93 5.71 14.61 9.08
N THR A 94 6.87 14.92 8.46
CA THR A 94 7.69 16.09 8.84
C THR A 94 8.24 16.87 7.64
N GLY A 95 7.43 17.11 6.61
CA GLY A 95 7.85 17.92 5.45
C GLY A 95 8.90 17.25 4.56
N GLU A 96 9.07 15.92 4.69
CA GLU A 96 9.97 15.15 3.85
C GLU A 96 9.57 15.22 2.37
N SER A 97 10.59 15.25 1.52
CA SER A 97 10.44 15.10 0.06
C SER A 97 9.74 13.78 -0.27
N GLY A 98 8.97 13.73 -1.35
CA GLY A 98 8.41 12.49 -1.90
C GLY A 98 9.39 11.70 -2.79
N THR A 99 8.97 10.56 -3.31
CA THR A 99 9.81 9.62 -4.08
C THR A 99 9.74 9.76 -5.60
N PHE A 100 8.82 10.56 -6.14
CA PHE A 100 8.75 10.85 -7.58
C PHE A 100 9.80 11.91 -7.94
N ALA A 101 11.07 11.62 -7.68
CA ALA A 101 12.22 12.48 -7.96
C ALA A 101 13.43 11.62 -8.34
N GLU A 102 14.39 12.19 -9.09
CA GLU A 102 15.60 11.45 -9.47
C GLU A 102 16.48 11.12 -8.26
N TYR A 103 16.48 11.96 -7.23
CA TYR A 103 17.21 11.72 -5.99
C TYR A 103 16.37 12.00 -4.76
N VAL A 104 16.65 11.24 -3.71
CA VAL A 104 15.96 11.34 -2.43
C VAL A 104 16.93 11.04 -1.29
N ALA A 105 16.89 11.86 -0.23
CA ALA A 105 17.47 11.52 1.07
C ALA A 105 16.51 10.61 1.87
N VAL A 106 16.99 9.49 2.38
CA VAL A 106 16.21 8.53 3.18
C VAL A 106 16.97 8.21 4.47
N PRO A 107 16.32 8.27 5.66
CA PRO A 107 16.91 7.71 6.87
C PRO A 107 17.30 6.24 6.66
N ALA A 108 18.53 5.87 6.99
CA ALA A 108 19.05 4.52 6.68
C ALA A 108 18.15 3.41 7.26
N ASN A 109 17.55 3.63 8.43
CA ASN A 109 16.66 2.67 9.11
C ASN A 109 15.30 2.43 8.41
N LEU A 110 14.98 3.21 7.38
CA LEU A 110 13.79 3.01 6.52
C LEU A 110 14.12 2.28 5.22
N ALA A 111 15.39 1.99 4.95
CA ALA A 111 15.82 1.29 3.76
C ALA A 111 16.02 -0.20 4.01
N CYS A 112 15.79 -1.00 2.97
CA CYS A 112 16.11 -2.42 2.94
C CYS A 112 16.87 -2.74 1.65
N ARG A 113 17.84 -3.65 1.71
CA ARG A 113 18.56 -4.11 0.51
C ARG A 113 17.61 -4.86 -0.42
N VAL A 114 17.72 -4.57 -1.72
CA VAL A 114 17.05 -5.36 -2.76
C VAL A 114 17.87 -6.62 -2.98
N PRO A 115 17.30 -7.82 -2.81
CA PRO A 115 18.01 -9.07 -3.07
C PRO A 115 18.26 -9.26 -4.57
N ASP A 116 19.29 -10.03 -4.92
CA ASP A 116 19.71 -10.22 -6.31
C ASP A 116 18.63 -10.83 -7.21
N TRP A 117 17.73 -11.63 -6.64
CA TRP A 117 16.63 -12.27 -7.38
C TRP A 117 15.47 -11.32 -7.72
N MET A 118 15.40 -10.14 -7.09
CA MET A 118 14.31 -9.18 -7.26
C MET A 118 14.74 -8.06 -8.21
N SER A 119 13.92 -7.76 -9.22
CA SER A 119 14.14 -6.63 -10.12
C SER A 119 13.89 -5.28 -9.43
N MET A 120 14.42 -4.18 -10.00
CA MET A 120 14.19 -2.84 -9.42
C MET A 120 12.72 -2.39 -9.52
N THR A 121 11.99 -2.87 -10.53
CA THR A 121 10.55 -2.58 -10.70
C THR A 121 9.71 -3.29 -9.64
N GLU A 122 10.00 -4.57 -9.37
CA GLU A 122 9.39 -5.33 -8.28
C GLU A 122 9.71 -4.72 -6.91
N ALA A 123 10.98 -4.34 -6.70
CA ALA A 123 11.43 -3.69 -5.49
C ALA A 123 10.70 -2.36 -5.23
N ALA A 124 10.45 -1.56 -6.28
CA ALA A 124 9.69 -0.31 -6.14
C ALA A 124 8.18 -0.52 -5.92
N ALA A 125 7.63 -1.67 -6.30
CA ALA A 125 6.21 -2.00 -6.16
C ALA A 125 5.83 -2.63 -4.81
N THR A 126 6.82 -3.00 -4.00
CA THR A 126 6.65 -3.85 -2.82
C THR A 126 6.36 -3.10 -1.51
N PRO A 127 7.12 -2.07 -1.11
CA PRO A 127 7.18 -1.61 0.27
C PRO A 127 5.82 -1.27 0.89
N ILE A 128 5.05 -0.37 0.30
CA ILE A 128 3.77 0.11 0.86
C ILE A 128 2.72 -0.98 0.86
N CYS A 129 2.57 -1.70 -0.25
CA CYS A 129 1.53 -2.71 -0.35
C CYS A 129 1.81 -3.88 0.59
N PHE A 130 3.06 -4.33 0.69
CA PHE A 130 3.46 -5.35 1.65
C PHE A 130 3.23 -4.89 3.09
N LEU A 131 3.78 -3.71 3.46
CA LEU A 131 3.69 -3.19 4.83
C LEU A 131 2.25 -2.98 5.27
N THR A 132 1.44 -2.35 4.41
CA THR A 132 0.03 -2.06 4.69
C THR A 132 -0.73 -3.36 4.95
N SER A 133 -0.54 -4.37 4.11
CA SER A 133 -1.20 -5.67 4.26
C SER A 133 -0.73 -6.40 5.51
N TYR A 134 0.57 -6.44 5.77
CA TYR A 134 1.13 -7.11 6.94
C TYR A 134 0.61 -6.49 8.24
N ILE A 135 0.68 -5.17 8.35
CA ILE A 135 0.26 -4.42 9.55
C ILE A 135 -1.25 -4.53 9.74
N ALA A 136 -2.04 -4.33 8.69
CA ALA A 136 -3.49 -4.44 8.75
C ALA A 136 -3.95 -5.81 9.27
N LEU A 137 -3.30 -6.89 8.81
CA LEU A 137 -3.64 -8.24 9.22
C LEU A 137 -3.12 -8.60 10.62
N PHE A 138 -1.85 -8.30 10.93
CA PHE A 138 -1.16 -8.92 12.05
C PHE A 138 -0.87 -8.02 13.25
N ALA A 139 -0.95 -6.70 13.14
CA ALA A 139 -0.70 -5.83 14.29
C ALA A 139 -1.77 -6.06 15.37
N ASP A 140 -1.35 -6.14 16.65
CA ASP A 140 -2.22 -6.47 17.78
C ASP A 140 -3.36 -5.46 17.96
N ASP A 141 -3.08 -4.19 17.66
CA ASP A 141 -4.02 -3.06 17.71
C ASP A 141 -4.85 -2.90 16.42
N LEU A 142 -4.60 -3.71 15.39
CA LEU A 142 -5.38 -3.80 14.16
C LEU A 142 -6.05 -5.18 14.01
N GLY A 143 -5.78 -5.91 12.92
CA GLY A 143 -6.43 -7.18 12.63
C GLY A 143 -6.13 -8.28 13.63
N ASN A 144 -4.94 -8.27 14.25
CA ASN A 144 -4.48 -9.27 15.22
C ASN A 144 -4.78 -10.72 14.79
N ALA A 145 -4.60 -11.00 13.49
CA ALA A 145 -4.98 -12.25 12.87
C ALA A 145 -4.26 -13.45 13.50
N LYS A 146 -5.00 -14.55 13.70
CA LYS A 146 -4.52 -15.81 14.27
C LYS A 146 -4.75 -16.96 13.30
N PRO A 147 -3.89 -18.00 13.31
CA PRO A 147 -4.10 -19.21 12.51
C PRO A 147 -5.48 -19.82 12.75
N GLY A 148 -6.10 -20.33 11.68
CA GLY A 148 -7.44 -20.93 11.69
C GLY A 148 -8.59 -19.94 11.54
N GLN A 149 -8.33 -18.63 11.61
CA GLN A 149 -9.34 -17.60 11.35
C GLN A 149 -9.67 -17.48 9.85
N LYS A 150 -10.82 -16.89 9.56
CA LYS A 150 -11.27 -16.56 8.21
C LYS A 150 -11.20 -15.06 7.98
N VAL A 151 -10.68 -14.65 6.82
CA VAL A 151 -10.64 -13.24 6.41
C VAL A 151 -11.33 -13.05 5.07
N LEU A 152 -12.09 -11.96 4.94
CA LEU A 152 -12.56 -11.43 3.66
C LEU A 152 -11.72 -10.21 3.28
N ILE A 153 -11.10 -10.24 2.11
CA ILE A 153 -10.24 -9.17 1.61
C ILE A 153 -10.95 -8.48 0.44
N HIS A 154 -11.30 -7.21 0.59
CA HIS A 154 -11.82 -6.43 -0.54
C HIS A 154 -10.68 -5.95 -1.44
N GLY A 155 -10.87 -6.06 -2.77
CA GLY A 155 -9.89 -5.58 -3.75
C GLY A 155 -8.69 -6.51 -3.91
N GLY A 156 -8.92 -7.82 -3.85
CA GLY A 156 -7.89 -8.86 -3.86
C GLY A 156 -6.96 -8.82 -5.07
N SER A 157 -7.39 -8.24 -6.19
CA SER A 157 -6.57 -8.14 -7.40
C SER A 157 -5.65 -6.91 -7.47
N GLY A 158 -5.79 -5.96 -6.54
CA GLY A 158 -4.94 -4.77 -6.45
C GLY A 158 -3.61 -5.04 -5.73
N GLY A 159 -2.71 -4.05 -5.71
CA GLY A 159 -1.41 -4.17 -5.05
C GLY A 159 -1.50 -4.59 -3.57
N VAL A 160 -2.29 -3.89 -2.76
CA VAL A 160 -2.50 -4.23 -1.34
C VAL A 160 -3.18 -5.60 -1.19
N GLY A 161 -4.33 -5.79 -1.86
CA GLY A 161 -5.13 -7.01 -1.73
C GLY A 161 -4.38 -8.28 -2.11
N SER A 162 -3.55 -8.26 -3.15
CA SER A 162 -2.80 -9.45 -3.58
C SER A 162 -1.68 -9.84 -2.62
N PHE A 163 -1.00 -8.87 -1.99
CA PHE A 163 -0.13 -9.17 -0.85
C PHE A 163 -0.91 -9.67 0.36
N ALA A 164 -2.09 -9.10 0.62
CA ALA A 164 -2.91 -9.47 1.76
C ALA A 164 -3.42 -10.91 1.70
N ILE A 165 -3.81 -11.39 0.51
CA ILE A 165 -4.19 -12.79 0.31
C ILE A 165 -3.03 -13.70 0.70
N GLN A 166 -1.86 -13.49 0.12
CA GLN A 166 -0.66 -14.31 0.36
C GLN A 166 -0.23 -14.27 1.83
N LEU A 167 -0.21 -13.08 2.43
CA LEU A 167 0.15 -12.90 3.83
C LEU A 167 -0.86 -13.54 4.78
N ALA A 168 -2.17 -13.45 4.51
CA ALA A 168 -3.18 -14.14 5.30
C ALA A 168 -3.02 -15.66 5.21
N LYS A 169 -2.74 -16.22 4.02
CA LYS A 169 -2.43 -17.65 3.88
C LYS A 169 -1.17 -18.05 4.64
N TYR A 170 -0.12 -17.24 4.57
CA TYR A 170 1.09 -17.42 5.39
C TYR A 170 0.77 -17.43 6.89
N GLY A 171 -0.13 -16.56 7.35
CA GLY A 171 -0.62 -16.53 8.73
C GLY A 171 -1.51 -17.71 9.14
N GLY A 172 -1.78 -18.66 8.24
CA GLY A 172 -2.63 -19.82 8.48
C GLY A 172 -4.13 -19.52 8.44
N LEU A 173 -4.56 -18.46 7.74
CA LEU A 173 -5.97 -18.11 7.60
C LEU A 173 -6.61 -18.80 6.39
N SER A 174 -7.94 -18.91 6.42
CA SER A 174 -8.72 -19.10 5.20
C SER A 174 -9.10 -17.75 4.61
N VAL A 175 -9.02 -17.60 3.29
CA VAL A 175 -9.12 -16.31 2.60
C VAL A 175 -10.24 -16.33 1.57
N ALA A 176 -11.22 -15.45 1.75
CA ALA A 176 -12.09 -15.00 0.68
C ALA A 176 -11.58 -13.64 0.16
N ALA A 177 -11.66 -13.40 -1.14
CA ALA A 177 -11.24 -12.14 -1.74
C ALA A 177 -12.24 -11.65 -2.79
N THR A 178 -12.47 -10.34 -2.85
CA THR A 178 -13.35 -9.74 -3.86
C THR A 178 -12.56 -9.10 -5.00
N GLY A 179 -13.07 -9.25 -6.22
CA GLY A 179 -12.54 -8.65 -7.45
C GLY A 179 -13.56 -8.78 -8.57
N ARG A 180 -13.23 -8.35 -9.79
CA ARG A 180 -14.08 -8.65 -10.97
C ARG A 180 -13.85 -10.10 -11.40
N ALA A 181 -14.82 -10.73 -12.08
CA ALA A 181 -14.68 -12.09 -12.64
C ALA A 181 -13.36 -12.31 -13.40
N ALA A 182 -12.91 -11.32 -14.18
CA ALA A 182 -11.66 -11.40 -14.95
C ALA A 182 -10.39 -11.59 -14.09
N ASN A 183 -10.45 -11.29 -12.79
CA ASN A 183 -9.35 -11.46 -11.85
C ASN A 183 -9.50 -12.69 -10.94
N ARG A 184 -10.52 -13.52 -11.17
CA ARG A 184 -10.80 -14.71 -10.33
C ARG A 184 -9.57 -15.61 -10.23
N ASP A 185 -9.03 -16.04 -11.37
CA ASP A 185 -7.91 -16.98 -11.41
C ASP A 185 -6.65 -16.39 -10.78
N TYR A 186 -6.43 -15.08 -10.95
CA TYR A 186 -5.33 -14.37 -10.29
C TYR A 186 -5.48 -14.40 -8.77
N MET A 187 -6.66 -14.15 -8.22
CA MET A 187 -6.87 -14.19 -6.76
C MET A 187 -6.68 -15.61 -6.20
N ILE A 188 -7.14 -16.64 -6.93
CA ILE A 188 -6.92 -18.05 -6.56
C ILE A 188 -5.42 -18.38 -6.61
N GLU A 189 -4.70 -17.95 -7.64
CA GLU A 189 -3.26 -18.14 -7.76
C GLU A 189 -2.48 -17.46 -6.61
N MET A 190 -2.94 -16.30 -6.13
CA MET A 190 -2.38 -15.64 -4.94
C MET A 190 -2.76 -16.35 -3.63
N GLY A 191 -3.63 -17.36 -3.66
CA GLY A 191 -3.96 -18.22 -2.53
C GLY A 191 -5.36 -18.03 -1.94
N ALA A 192 -6.25 -17.27 -2.58
CA ALA A 192 -7.63 -17.16 -2.09
C ALA A 192 -8.33 -18.53 -2.18
N ASP A 193 -9.02 -18.92 -1.11
CA ASP A 193 -9.86 -20.12 -1.07
C ASP A 193 -11.22 -19.87 -1.76
N LEU A 194 -11.68 -18.60 -1.74
CA LEU A 194 -12.88 -18.14 -2.43
C LEU A 194 -12.60 -16.81 -3.13
N ALA A 195 -12.85 -16.75 -4.44
CA ALA A 195 -12.81 -15.52 -5.22
C ALA A 195 -14.24 -15.09 -5.56
N ILE A 196 -14.67 -13.95 -5.03
CA ILE A 196 -16.02 -13.39 -5.14
C ILE A 196 -16.03 -12.29 -6.21
N ASP A 197 -16.92 -12.42 -7.20
CA ASP A 197 -17.19 -11.32 -8.13
C ASP A 197 -18.13 -10.31 -7.46
N TYR A 198 -17.63 -9.09 -7.19
CA TYR A 198 -18.45 -8.05 -6.59
C TYR A 198 -19.50 -7.47 -7.55
N THR A 199 -19.39 -7.75 -8.85
CA THR A 199 -20.35 -7.30 -9.87
C THR A 199 -21.54 -8.26 -10.04
N ASP A 200 -21.48 -9.43 -9.42
CA ASP A 200 -22.59 -10.40 -9.39
C ASP A 200 -23.69 -9.90 -8.44
N GLN A 201 -24.74 -9.32 -9.02
CA GLN A 201 -25.90 -8.81 -8.27
C GLN A 201 -26.87 -9.90 -7.82
N GLU A 202 -26.75 -11.13 -8.33
CA GLU A 202 -27.68 -12.21 -7.96
C GLU A 202 -27.31 -12.80 -6.60
N LYS A 203 -26.02 -12.99 -6.33
CA LYS A 203 -25.54 -13.54 -5.06
C LYS A 203 -24.96 -12.47 -4.13
N GLY A 204 -24.29 -11.45 -4.67
CA GLY A 204 -23.62 -10.42 -3.87
C GLY A 204 -22.46 -10.94 -3.00
N ILE A 205 -21.78 -10.02 -2.30
CA ILE A 205 -20.61 -10.34 -1.48
C ILE A 205 -21.01 -11.09 -0.20
N VAL A 206 -22.04 -10.60 0.49
CA VAL A 206 -22.44 -11.12 1.81
C VAL A 206 -22.93 -12.56 1.71
N ALA A 207 -23.82 -12.88 0.76
CA ALA A 207 -24.38 -14.23 0.68
C ALA A 207 -23.30 -15.27 0.33
N GLN A 208 -22.41 -14.97 -0.62
CA GLN A 208 -21.28 -15.86 -0.97
C GLN A 208 -20.32 -16.04 0.21
N THR A 209 -20.05 -14.96 0.96
CA THR A 209 -19.23 -15.04 2.16
C THR A 209 -19.89 -15.91 3.23
N ARG A 210 -21.21 -15.79 3.44
CA ARG A 210 -21.96 -16.58 4.42
C ARG A 210 -22.13 -18.03 4.00
N GLU A 211 -22.22 -18.34 2.72
CA GLU A 211 -22.21 -19.71 2.21
C GLU A 211 -20.88 -20.41 2.54
N TRP A 212 -19.76 -19.70 2.33
CA TRP A 212 -18.42 -20.22 2.63
C TRP A 212 -18.05 -20.17 4.12
N ALA A 213 -18.59 -19.21 4.87
CA ALA A 213 -18.41 -19.02 6.30
C ALA A 213 -19.76 -18.73 6.96
N PRO A 214 -20.55 -19.76 7.32
CA PRO A 214 -21.90 -19.57 7.89
C PRO A 214 -21.94 -18.67 9.14
N GLY A 215 -20.91 -18.75 9.99
CA GLY A 215 -20.76 -17.89 11.16
C GLY A 215 -20.28 -16.47 10.86
N GLY A 216 -19.88 -16.19 9.63
CA GLY A 216 -19.18 -14.97 9.20
C GLY A 216 -17.66 -15.11 9.33
N VAL A 217 -16.95 -14.11 8.83
CA VAL A 217 -15.47 -14.05 8.91
C VAL A 217 -15.01 -13.35 10.19
N ASP A 218 -13.82 -13.69 10.65
CA ASP A 218 -13.19 -13.04 11.81
C ASP A 218 -12.77 -11.61 11.51
N ILE A 219 -12.25 -11.40 10.30
CA ILE A 219 -11.67 -10.15 9.85
C ILE A 219 -12.24 -9.81 8.46
N VAL A 220 -12.60 -8.56 8.26
CA VAL A 220 -12.72 -7.98 6.92
C VAL A 220 -11.58 -6.99 6.77
N PHE A 221 -10.76 -7.17 5.75
CA PHE A 221 -9.73 -6.22 5.36
C PHE A 221 -10.19 -5.46 4.12
N ASP A 222 -10.52 -4.19 4.29
CA ASP A 222 -11.06 -3.36 3.23
C ASP A 222 -9.98 -2.48 2.58
N ALA A 223 -9.50 -2.93 1.42
CA ALA A 223 -8.58 -2.20 0.55
C ALA A 223 -9.28 -1.48 -0.62
N VAL A 224 -10.63 -1.39 -0.62
CA VAL A 224 -11.42 -0.77 -1.69
C VAL A 224 -12.19 0.45 -1.20
N ARG A 225 -12.16 1.52 -1.99
CA ARG A 225 -13.04 2.68 -1.84
C ARG A 225 -14.33 2.39 -2.56
N GLN A 226 -15.50 2.32 -1.91
CA GLN A 226 -16.86 2.51 -2.48
C GLN A 226 -17.98 1.85 -1.64
N ASN A 227 -18.36 2.43 -0.49
CA ASN A 227 -19.58 2.04 0.23
C ASN A 227 -19.70 0.53 0.58
N THR A 228 -18.57 -0.17 0.68
CA THR A 228 -18.46 -1.59 1.06
C THR A 228 -18.74 -1.82 2.54
N LEU A 229 -18.83 -0.75 3.34
CA LEU A 229 -19.00 -0.83 4.79
C LEU A 229 -20.22 -1.66 5.23
N PRO A 230 -21.44 -1.51 4.67
CA PRO A 230 -22.57 -2.35 5.06
C PRO A 230 -22.28 -3.84 4.85
N ASP A 231 -21.82 -4.21 3.65
CA ASP A 231 -21.46 -5.59 3.29
C ASP A 231 -20.33 -6.14 4.18
N ALA A 232 -19.34 -5.31 4.47
CA ALA A 232 -18.24 -5.65 5.36
C ALA A 232 -18.75 -6.01 6.76
N LEU A 233 -19.63 -5.18 7.35
CA LEU A 233 -20.19 -5.44 8.67
C LEU A 233 -21.12 -6.66 8.67
N GLU A 234 -21.86 -6.90 7.58
CA GLU A 234 -22.73 -8.07 7.45
C GLU A 234 -21.98 -9.37 7.14
N ALA A 235 -20.75 -9.30 6.65
CA ALA A 235 -19.88 -10.46 6.48
C ALA A 235 -19.22 -10.92 7.79
N LEU A 236 -19.06 -10.02 8.77
CA LEU A 236 -18.36 -10.31 10.03
C LEU A 236 -19.16 -11.23 10.95
N LYS A 237 -18.44 -12.09 11.69
CA LYS A 237 -18.97 -12.73 12.88
C LYS A 237 -19.21 -11.70 14.01
N PRO A 238 -20.07 -11.98 15.00
CA PRO A 238 -20.18 -11.12 16.19
C PRO A 238 -18.81 -10.88 16.85
N GLY A 239 -18.48 -9.63 17.13
CA GLY A 239 -17.17 -9.24 17.68
C GLY A 239 -16.01 -9.27 16.68
N GLY A 240 -16.29 -9.50 15.40
CA GLY A 240 -15.28 -9.46 14.33
C GLY A 240 -14.67 -8.07 14.12
N THR A 241 -13.54 -8.03 13.40
CA THR A 241 -12.77 -6.81 13.16
C THR A 241 -12.84 -6.38 11.70
N LEU A 242 -13.28 -5.15 11.45
CA LEU A 242 -13.10 -4.44 10.18
C LEU A 242 -11.83 -3.60 10.24
N VAL A 243 -10.88 -3.89 9.35
CA VAL A 243 -9.68 -3.08 9.14
C VAL A 243 -9.83 -2.35 7.81
N SER A 244 -9.83 -1.02 7.80
CA SER A 244 -9.91 -0.22 6.58
C SER A 244 -8.62 0.57 6.36
N ILE A 245 -8.16 0.70 5.11
CA ILE A 245 -7.01 1.57 4.81
C ILE A 245 -7.44 3.03 4.62
N ALA A 246 -6.60 3.98 5.01
CA ALA A 246 -6.94 5.41 4.98
C ALA A 246 -7.33 5.95 3.59
N THR A 247 -6.86 5.33 2.51
CA THR A 247 -7.11 5.78 1.13
C THR A 247 -8.49 5.39 0.59
N THR A 248 -9.27 4.61 1.35
CA THR A 248 -10.51 4.00 0.84
C THR A 248 -11.78 4.68 1.32
N LEU A 249 -11.72 5.73 2.12
CA LEU A 249 -12.93 6.32 2.69
C LEU A 249 -13.14 7.75 2.22
N ASP A 250 -14.41 8.09 1.98
CA ASP A 250 -14.83 9.48 2.14
C ASP A 250 -14.71 9.80 3.64
N THR A 251 -13.68 10.57 3.99
CA THR A 251 -13.36 10.89 5.38
C THR A 251 -14.35 11.86 6.01
N SER A 252 -15.35 12.35 5.25
CA SER A 252 -16.39 13.26 5.74
C SER A 252 -17.20 12.66 6.90
N ASN A 253 -17.48 11.34 6.86
CA ASN A 253 -18.35 10.66 7.83
C ASN A 253 -17.66 9.50 8.57
N LEU A 254 -16.32 9.42 8.53
CA LEU A 254 -15.57 8.28 9.06
C LEU A 254 -15.86 8.03 10.55
N GLU A 255 -15.85 9.07 11.37
CA GLU A 255 -16.12 8.94 12.81
C GLU A 255 -17.53 8.42 13.09
N GLU A 256 -18.51 8.84 12.30
CA GLU A 256 -19.88 8.34 12.41
C GLU A 256 -19.97 6.87 12.00
N GLN A 257 -19.33 6.49 10.89
CA GLN A 257 -19.26 5.12 10.41
C GLN A 257 -18.60 4.18 11.43
N MET A 258 -17.48 4.61 12.03
CA MET A 258 -16.81 3.83 13.08
C MET A 258 -17.68 3.70 14.33
N ARG A 259 -18.30 4.79 14.79
CA ARG A 259 -19.24 4.75 15.93
C ARG A 259 -20.42 3.82 15.66
N ALA A 260 -21.00 3.87 14.46
CA ALA A 260 -22.10 2.99 14.08
C ALA A 260 -21.68 1.51 14.05
N SER A 261 -20.47 1.22 13.58
CA SER A 261 -19.89 -0.13 13.60
C SER A 261 -19.70 -0.64 15.03
N HIS A 262 -19.14 0.21 15.91
CA HIS A 262 -18.92 -0.14 17.32
C HIS A 262 -20.24 -0.32 18.08
N ALA A 263 -21.25 0.49 17.81
CA ALA A 263 -22.59 0.34 18.40
C ALA A 263 -23.27 -0.99 18.04
N ARG A 264 -22.88 -1.60 16.91
CA ARG A 264 -23.32 -2.94 16.48
C ARG A 264 -22.46 -4.08 17.05
N GLY A 265 -21.47 -3.77 17.89
CA GLY A 265 -20.59 -4.76 18.53
C GLY A 265 -19.41 -5.22 17.67
N PHE A 266 -19.08 -4.50 16.60
CA PHE A 266 -17.91 -4.78 15.76
C PHE A 266 -16.74 -3.86 16.13
N ARG A 267 -15.52 -4.37 15.97
CA ARG A 267 -14.32 -3.54 16.09
C ARG A 267 -13.99 -2.97 14.71
N HIS A 268 -14.09 -1.65 14.55
CA HIS A 268 -13.66 -0.96 13.33
C HIS A 268 -12.40 -0.16 13.61
N VAL A 269 -11.31 -0.48 12.90
CA VAL A 269 -9.99 0.13 13.06
C VAL A 269 -9.44 0.61 11.71
N MET A 270 -8.65 1.68 11.75
CA MET A 270 -8.03 2.26 10.57
C MET A 270 -6.55 1.86 10.51
N CYS A 271 -6.15 1.27 9.38
CA CYS A 271 -4.76 1.07 9.05
C CYS A 271 -4.24 2.34 8.36
N PHE A 272 -3.39 3.09 9.06
CA PHE A 272 -2.68 4.22 8.50
C PHE A 272 -1.28 3.80 8.06
N ALA A 273 -0.78 4.50 7.04
CA ALA A 273 0.62 4.50 6.66
C ALA A 273 1.54 5.12 7.72
N HIS A 274 1.14 5.22 9.00
CA HIS A 274 2.06 5.57 10.08
C HIS A 274 2.84 4.31 10.44
N TRP A 275 3.90 4.08 9.69
CA TRP A 275 4.87 3.04 9.99
C TRP A 275 5.77 3.59 11.11
N PRO A 276 5.69 3.11 12.37
CA PRO A 276 6.81 3.33 13.29
C PRO A 276 8.07 2.68 12.68
N ASP A 277 9.25 2.96 13.24
CA ASP A 277 10.59 2.52 12.80
C ASP A 277 10.71 0.99 12.55
N ARG A 278 10.13 0.46 11.46
CA ARG A 278 9.78 -0.96 11.33
C ARG A 278 10.23 -1.59 10.02
N LEU A 279 10.73 -0.87 9.02
CA LEU A 279 11.15 -1.52 7.76
C LEU A 279 12.32 -2.49 7.95
N GLU A 280 13.33 -2.13 8.73
CA GLU A 280 14.39 -3.08 9.11
C GLU A 280 13.92 -4.18 10.08
N LYS A 281 12.89 -3.90 10.89
CA LYS A 281 12.38 -4.86 11.90
C LYS A 281 11.34 -5.83 11.32
N LEU A 282 10.71 -5.46 10.22
CA LEU A 282 9.82 -6.32 9.47
C LEU A 282 10.71 -7.09 8.50
N PRO A 283 10.80 -8.42 8.64
CA PRO A 283 11.71 -9.21 7.82
C PRO A 283 11.10 -9.40 6.42
N ILE A 284 10.83 -8.30 5.70
CA ILE A 284 10.14 -8.27 4.40
C ILE A 284 10.84 -9.21 3.45
N VAL A 285 12.16 -9.03 3.25
CA VAL A 285 12.95 -9.87 2.35
C VAL A 285 12.87 -11.34 2.75
N ASN A 286 13.04 -11.66 4.05
CA ASN A 286 12.96 -13.05 4.50
C ASN A 286 11.55 -13.64 4.32
N ILE A 287 10.49 -12.85 4.55
CA ILE A 287 9.10 -13.30 4.36
C ILE A 287 8.86 -13.54 2.87
N LEU A 288 9.27 -12.63 2.00
CA LEU A 288 9.12 -12.77 0.55
C LEU A 288 9.85 -14.02 0.04
N GLU A 289 11.10 -14.19 0.45
CA GLU A 289 11.96 -15.28 0.00
C GLU A 289 11.57 -16.65 0.57
N CYS A 290 11.41 -16.77 1.89
CA CYS A 290 11.15 -18.07 2.54
C CYS A 290 9.74 -18.61 2.25
N GLN A 291 8.80 -17.75 1.88
CA GLN A 291 7.39 -18.12 1.73
C GLN A 291 6.91 -18.06 0.30
N GLY A 292 7.80 -17.75 -0.66
CA GLY A 292 7.46 -17.65 -2.07
C GLY A 292 6.35 -16.64 -2.35
N ILE A 293 6.27 -15.56 -1.56
CA ILE A 293 5.30 -14.49 -1.81
C ILE A 293 5.67 -13.81 -3.12
N ARG A 294 4.74 -13.86 -4.06
CA ARG A 294 4.89 -13.29 -5.39
C ARG A 294 4.61 -11.81 -5.37
N ILE A 295 5.45 -11.07 -6.05
CA ILE A 295 5.23 -9.65 -6.28
C ILE A 295 4.05 -9.50 -7.27
N PRO A 296 3.09 -8.60 -7.01
CA PRO A 296 1.99 -8.36 -7.94
C PRO A 296 2.50 -7.95 -9.32
N PRO A 297 1.76 -8.17 -10.41
CA PRO A 297 2.13 -7.68 -11.73
C PRO A 297 2.48 -6.20 -11.69
N VAL A 298 3.67 -5.86 -12.21
CA VAL A 298 4.19 -4.50 -12.22
C VAL A 298 4.12 -3.94 -13.63
N GLU A 299 3.49 -2.79 -13.78
CA GLU A 299 3.49 -2.01 -15.02
C GLU A 299 4.39 -0.78 -14.84
N VAL A 300 5.35 -0.63 -15.75
CA VAL A 300 6.24 0.54 -15.78
C VAL A 300 5.54 1.69 -16.51
N VAL A 301 5.52 2.85 -15.87
CA VAL A 301 4.98 4.10 -16.38
C VAL A 301 6.14 5.03 -16.67
N GLU A 302 6.21 5.56 -17.89
CA GLU A 302 7.16 6.60 -18.25
C GLU A 302 6.67 7.96 -17.73
N LEU A 303 7.59 8.89 -17.45
CA LEU A 303 7.24 10.23 -16.95
C LEU A 303 6.23 10.97 -17.85
N ALA A 304 6.28 10.75 -19.16
CA ALA A 304 5.36 11.32 -20.12
C ALA A 304 3.90 10.85 -19.91
N ASP A 305 3.70 9.67 -19.35
CA ASP A 305 2.39 9.05 -19.15
C ASP A 305 1.82 9.24 -17.73
N LEU A 306 2.51 10.00 -16.88
CA LEU A 306 2.16 10.23 -15.48
C LEU A 306 0.68 10.61 -15.26
N GLN A 307 0.16 11.55 -16.04
CA GLN A 307 -1.22 12.04 -15.91
C GLN A 307 -2.24 10.93 -16.22
N SER A 308 -1.98 10.14 -17.27
CA SER A 308 -2.80 8.99 -17.64
C SER A 308 -2.79 7.92 -16.55
N ALA A 309 -1.61 7.61 -16.00
CA ALA A 309 -1.45 6.66 -14.91
C ALA A 309 -2.19 7.09 -13.63
N ILE A 310 -2.14 8.37 -13.27
CA ILE A 310 -2.92 8.91 -12.15
C ILE A 310 -4.43 8.79 -12.41
N GLY A 311 -4.89 9.08 -13.63
CA GLY A 311 -6.29 8.87 -14.04
C GLY A 311 -6.74 7.42 -13.85
N ARG A 312 -5.89 6.45 -14.21
CA ARG A 312 -6.14 5.02 -14.00
C ARG A 312 -6.18 4.64 -12.53
N LEU A 313 -5.28 5.19 -11.70
CA LEU A 313 -5.31 4.97 -10.24
C LEU A 313 -6.60 5.50 -9.61
N LYS A 314 -7.08 6.68 -10.04
CA LYS A 314 -8.35 7.25 -9.58
C LYS A 314 -9.55 6.39 -9.93
N SER A 315 -9.51 5.70 -11.08
CA SER A 315 -10.59 4.79 -11.48
C SER A 315 -10.72 3.57 -10.58
N GLY A 316 -9.67 3.18 -9.84
CA GLY A 316 -9.67 1.99 -8.98
C GLY A 316 -9.59 0.64 -9.70
N HIS A 317 -9.42 0.63 -11.03
CA HIS A 317 -9.46 -0.59 -11.86
C HIS A 317 -8.09 -1.09 -12.33
N THR A 318 -7.02 -0.78 -11.58
CA THR A 318 -5.69 -1.30 -11.87
C THR A 318 -5.55 -2.72 -11.30
N ARG A 319 -4.89 -3.62 -12.05
CA ARG A 319 -4.46 -4.93 -11.56
C ARG A 319 -2.99 -4.82 -11.15
N GLY A 320 -2.65 -5.27 -9.94
CA GLY A 320 -1.27 -5.19 -9.45
C GLY A 320 -0.81 -3.75 -9.15
N LYS A 321 0.38 -3.38 -9.61
CA LYS A 321 1.07 -2.12 -9.27
C LYS A 321 1.57 -1.36 -10.49
N LEU A 322 1.50 -0.04 -10.41
CA LEU A 322 2.17 0.87 -11.34
C LEU A 322 3.45 1.38 -10.68
N VAL A 323 4.54 1.45 -11.44
CA VAL A 323 5.81 2.08 -11.01
C VAL A 323 6.23 3.14 -12.01
N LEU A 324 6.55 4.33 -11.53
CA LEU A 324 7.05 5.43 -12.33
C LEU A 324 8.56 5.28 -12.52
N LYS A 325 9.02 5.27 -13.76
CA LYS A 325 10.45 5.25 -14.09
C LYS A 325 11.06 6.64 -13.90
N MET A 326 12.17 6.72 -13.16
CA MET A 326 12.86 7.97 -12.86
C MET A 326 14.20 8.08 -13.60
N ALA A 327 15.30 7.60 -13.01
CA ALA A 327 16.62 7.67 -13.63
C ALA A 327 16.95 6.47 -14.56
N GLY A 328 16.15 5.39 -14.52
CA GLY A 328 16.47 4.13 -15.21
C GLY A 328 17.41 3.22 -14.40
N GLU A 329 17.69 2.01 -14.91
CA GLU A 329 18.63 1.03 -14.32
C GLU A 329 20.09 1.44 -14.49
#